data_AF-A0A4R9J322-F1
#
_entry.id   AF-A0A4R9J322-F1
#
_cell.length_a   1.000
_cell.length_b   1.000
_cell.length_c   1.000
_cell.angle_alpha   90.00
_cell.angle_beta   90.00
_cell.angle_gamma   90.00
#
_symmetry.space_group_name_H-M   'P 1'
#
loop_
_entity.id
_entity.type
_entity.pdbx_description
1 polymer ?
#
loop_
_entity_poly.entity_id
_entity_poly.type
_entity_poly.pdbx_seq_one_letter_code
_entity_poly.pdbx_strand_id
1 'polypeptide(L)'
;MRKKTASLIATFTLVTASSIFAQAKKETPDPKAVGAVKTAPAPEPEDTKWYDKVDFSGFVDVYYMYNNNPLQGSAVDTTRSFETSNKNFGVNAAALAVQKTAEKSSPWGFRVDFQNGQNNAFQEAPYSQANGVYNYNMLKQAYISMYFPVLKGMTLDVGKMATHIGYEVLESMNNPNYSIGAIFQNTIPFIHTGARLTTQFTDKWAGTFYLYNSGGGTGYRTGVPDGSTTNNYFYEAATQHKAIGTQLKGTLIEDKLSITWNTLYSQDGATGRIDPFKQLAADQLAAQTGDPAVSALTAPAAKYNKDYWFMNHAILSMTPTDRIQIDLDYTWSEKSGGAAAANLAQQQYNPTGAATVETILGGTVTTEKTKSSYQAYGIFSKFKIGETWGINVRFEYIDDSNNNGRLTTFNPFAGSQAANAWYQGKYAQDKAIAEQIIAATPALGGLTADQLLAALDPKNYKDYGSASNYGQYKTFTVTPVWNYTENLLIKLDMRRDWATGYQFVTSSGEKSKDQYGITLGVVAKFD
;
A
#
# COMPACT_ATOMS: atom_id res chain seq x y z
N MET A 1 31.99 -15.15 -42.86
CA MET A 1 32.02 -13.75 -42.34
C MET A 1 30.78 -13.00 -42.83
N ARG A 2 29.76 -12.87 -41.99
CA ARG A 2 28.77 -11.78 -41.98
C ARG A 2 28.20 -11.75 -40.57
N LYS A 3 28.41 -10.61 -39.90
CA LYS A 3 28.05 -10.36 -38.51
C LYS A 3 26.54 -10.58 -38.34
N LYS A 4 26.15 -11.58 -37.53
CA LYS A 4 24.78 -11.68 -37.04
C LYS A 4 24.71 -10.86 -35.75
N THR A 5 24.23 -9.64 -35.89
CA THR A 5 23.76 -8.80 -34.78
C THR A 5 22.56 -9.52 -34.16
N ALA A 6 22.78 -10.18 -33.02
CA ALA A 6 21.69 -10.61 -32.16
C ALA A 6 21.00 -9.34 -31.65
N SER A 7 19.81 -9.02 -32.17
CA SER A 7 18.94 -8.05 -31.54
C SER A 7 18.31 -8.73 -30.34
N LEU A 8 18.92 -8.51 -29.17
CA LEU A 8 18.33 -8.78 -27.88
C LEU A 8 17.22 -7.73 -27.68
N ILE A 9 16.02 -8.01 -28.17
CA ILE A 9 14.84 -7.17 -27.92
C ILE A 9 14.33 -7.56 -26.54
N ALA A 10 14.68 -6.75 -25.54
CA ALA A 10 14.18 -6.88 -24.18
C ALA A 10 12.74 -6.36 -24.14
N THR A 11 11.77 -7.27 -24.17
CA THR A 11 10.37 -6.99 -23.88
C THR A 11 10.24 -6.69 -22.38
N PHE A 12 10.08 -5.41 -22.03
CA PHE A 12 9.87 -4.97 -20.65
C PHE A 12 8.37 -5.00 -20.31
N THR A 13 7.86 -6.17 -19.97
CA THR A 13 6.72 -6.29 -19.07
C THR A 13 7.22 -6.02 -17.66
N LEU A 14 6.83 -4.89 -17.08
CA LEU A 14 7.03 -4.58 -15.66
C LEU A 14 6.18 -5.54 -14.82
N VAL A 15 6.69 -6.74 -14.61
CA VAL A 15 6.37 -7.57 -13.45
C VAL A 15 7.39 -7.13 -12.39
N THR A 16 7.00 -6.24 -11.48
CA THR A 16 7.74 -6.07 -10.22
C THR A 16 7.45 -7.28 -9.34
N ALA A 17 8.08 -8.38 -9.71
CA ALA A 17 8.44 -9.46 -8.82
C ALA A 17 9.80 -9.91 -9.34
N SER A 18 10.81 -9.88 -8.48
CA SER A 18 12.08 -10.52 -8.78
C SER A 18 11.86 -12.04 -8.81
N SER A 19 11.31 -12.53 -9.91
CA SER A 19 11.21 -13.95 -10.24
C SER A 19 12.54 -14.38 -10.89
N ILE A 20 13.61 -14.40 -10.10
CA ILE A 20 14.94 -14.89 -10.54
C ILE A 20 14.96 -16.44 -10.67
N PHE A 21 13.80 -17.10 -10.63
CA PHE A 21 13.67 -18.55 -10.80
C PHE A 21 13.02 -19.00 -12.11
N ALA A 22 12.72 -18.09 -13.04
CA ALA A 22 12.39 -18.48 -14.41
C ALA A 22 13.68 -18.69 -15.22
N GLN A 23 14.22 -19.91 -15.15
CA GLN A 23 15.42 -20.29 -15.90
C GLN A 23 15.06 -20.43 -17.40
N ALA A 24 15.55 -19.51 -18.22
CA ALA A 24 15.51 -19.67 -19.68
C ALA A 24 16.40 -20.88 -20.07
N LYS A 25 15.80 -21.84 -20.79
CA LYS A 25 16.44 -23.06 -21.28
C LYS A 25 17.57 -22.69 -22.26
N LYS A 26 18.83 -22.98 -21.89
CA LYS A 26 19.99 -22.89 -22.81
C LYS A 26 20.05 -24.17 -23.65
N GLU A 27 19.74 -24.07 -24.93
CA GLU A 27 20.08 -25.13 -25.89
C GLU A 27 21.57 -25.04 -26.26
N THR A 28 22.26 -26.17 -26.14
CA THR A 28 23.65 -26.36 -26.55
C THR A 28 23.68 -26.80 -28.02
N PRO A 29 24.49 -26.21 -28.91
CA PRO A 29 24.56 -26.66 -30.30
C PRO A 29 25.53 -27.84 -30.46
N ASP A 30 25.05 -28.95 -31.03
CA ASP A 30 25.90 -30.05 -31.51
C ASP A 30 26.42 -29.72 -32.93
N PRO A 31 27.70 -29.99 -33.28
CA PRO A 31 28.30 -29.58 -34.53
C PRO A 31 28.27 -30.71 -35.56
N LYS A 32 27.63 -30.46 -36.72
CA LYS A 32 28.05 -30.82 -38.09
C LYS A 32 26.84 -30.87 -39.04
N ALA A 33 26.85 -30.03 -40.08
CA ALA A 33 26.71 -30.46 -41.48
C ALA A 33 26.76 -29.24 -42.42
N VAL A 34 27.51 -29.42 -43.50
CA VAL A 34 27.79 -28.49 -44.59
C VAL A 34 26.72 -28.65 -45.67
N GLY A 35 26.32 -27.54 -46.32
CA GLY A 35 25.55 -27.59 -47.57
C GLY A 35 24.93 -26.24 -47.93
N ALA A 36 25.61 -25.48 -48.79
CA ALA A 36 25.07 -24.23 -49.33
C ALA A 36 24.07 -24.54 -50.46
N VAL A 37 22.80 -24.16 -50.25
CA VAL A 37 21.78 -24.07 -51.31
C VAL A 37 21.24 -22.65 -51.29
N LYS A 38 21.23 -21.99 -52.45
CA LYS A 38 20.61 -20.68 -52.66
C LYS A 38 19.09 -20.82 -52.47
N THR A 39 18.56 -20.26 -51.39
CA THR A 39 17.11 -20.17 -51.15
C THR A 39 16.54 -18.92 -51.83
N ALA A 40 15.38 -19.12 -52.45
CA ALA A 40 14.51 -18.12 -53.06
C ALA A 40 14.13 -16.98 -52.07
N PRO A 41 13.59 -15.84 -52.56
CA PRO A 41 13.21 -14.72 -51.70
C PRO A 41 12.35 -15.23 -50.53
N ALA A 42 12.72 -14.85 -49.31
CA ALA A 42 11.91 -15.14 -48.14
C ALA A 42 10.48 -14.59 -48.39
N PRO A 43 9.42 -15.36 -48.09
CA PRO A 43 8.08 -14.81 -48.09
C PRO A 43 8.09 -13.56 -47.19
N GLU A 44 7.50 -12.46 -47.69
CA GLU A 44 7.25 -11.27 -46.88
C GLU A 44 6.63 -11.72 -45.56
N PRO A 45 7.10 -11.20 -44.40
CA PRO A 45 6.49 -11.57 -43.13
C PRO A 45 5.01 -11.24 -43.22
N GLU A 46 4.16 -12.26 -43.16
CA GLU A 46 2.72 -12.05 -43.04
C GLU A 46 2.49 -11.08 -41.89
N ASP A 47 1.80 -9.97 -42.21
CA ASP A 47 1.51 -8.91 -41.27
C ASP A 47 0.56 -9.47 -40.20
N THR A 48 1.13 -10.05 -39.15
CA THR A 48 0.38 -10.67 -38.04
C THR A 48 -0.58 -9.62 -37.50
N LYS A 49 -1.88 -9.92 -37.55
CA LYS A 49 -2.90 -8.92 -37.27
C LYS A 49 -2.79 -8.50 -35.80
N TRP A 50 -3.16 -7.25 -35.51
CA TRP A 50 -2.94 -6.68 -34.17
C TRP A 50 -3.60 -7.49 -33.05
N TYR A 51 -4.72 -8.18 -33.34
CA TYR A 51 -5.44 -9.01 -32.39
C TYR A 51 -4.79 -10.37 -32.14
N ASP A 52 -3.98 -10.87 -33.08
CA ASP A 52 -3.18 -12.09 -32.89
C ASP A 52 -1.96 -11.82 -31.98
N LYS A 53 -1.72 -10.53 -31.63
CA LYS A 53 -0.68 -10.07 -30.69
C LYS A 53 -1.25 -9.71 -29.31
N VAL A 54 -2.50 -10.11 -29.03
CA VAL A 54 -3.15 -9.90 -27.73
C VAL A 54 -2.95 -11.14 -26.88
N ASP A 55 -2.28 -10.95 -25.74
CA ASP A 55 -2.02 -11.97 -24.74
C ASP A 55 -3.08 -11.91 -23.64
N PHE A 56 -3.44 -13.09 -23.11
CA PHE A 56 -4.39 -13.25 -22.01
C PHE A 56 -3.73 -14.02 -20.89
N SER A 57 -3.76 -13.49 -19.67
CA SER A 57 -3.29 -14.22 -18.49
C SER A 57 -4.20 -13.95 -17.30
N GLY A 58 -4.08 -14.74 -16.24
CA GLY A 58 -4.94 -14.57 -15.09
C GLY A 58 -4.69 -15.57 -13.97
N PHE A 59 -5.46 -15.41 -12.90
CA PHE A 59 -5.36 -16.29 -11.74
C PHE A 59 -6.63 -16.30 -10.89
N VAL A 60 -6.77 -17.36 -10.09
CA VAL A 60 -7.73 -17.49 -8.99
C VAL A 60 -6.94 -17.79 -7.73
N ASP A 61 -7.16 -16.98 -6.70
CA ASP A 61 -6.45 -17.00 -5.43
C ASP A 61 -7.45 -17.19 -4.28
N VAL A 62 -7.28 -18.28 -3.54
CA VAL A 62 -8.09 -18.64 -2.37
C VAL A 62 -7.21 -18.88 -1.16
N TYR A 63 -7.77 -18.66 0.03
CA TYR A 63 -7.05 -18.88 1.27
C TYR A 63 -7.91 -19.47 2.37
N TYR A 64 -7.23 -20.02 3.39
CA TYR A 64 -7.75 -20.15 4.73
C TYR A 64 -6.87 -19.35 5.69
N MET A 65 -7.48 -18.50 6.52
CA MET A 65 -6.75 -17.73 7.53
C MET A 65 -7.16 -18.17 8.94
N TYR A 66 -6.18 -18.22 9.83
CA TYR A 66 -6.38 -18.31 11.26
C TYR A 66 -5.50 -17.29 11.98
N ASN A 67 -6.06 -16.59 12.97
CA ASN A 67 -5.31 -15.90 14.00
C ASN A 67 -6.08 -15.93 15.34
N ASN A 68 -5.50 -15.33 16.37
CA ASN A 68 -6.06 -15.35 17.71
C ASN A 68 -7.30 -14.45 17.90
N ASN A 69 -7.68 -13.60 16.94
CA ASN A 69 -8.86 -12.76 17.04
C ASN A 69 -10.13 -13.64 17.15
N PRO A 70 -11.07 -13.38 18.08
CA PRO A 70 -12.31 -14.15 18.20
C PRO A 70 -13.28 -13.94 17.03
N LEU A 71 -13.09 -12.88 16.23
CA LEU A 71 -13.90 -12.62 15.04
C LEU A 71 -13.82 -13.80 14.04
N GLN A 72 -14.98 -14.21 13.53
CA GLN A 72 -15.12 -15.32 12.59
C GLN A 72 -16.45 -15.22 11.81
N GLY A 73 -16.61 -16.05 10.78
CA GLY A 73 -17.82 -16.09 9.96
C GLY A 73 -17.92 -14.86 9.04
N SER A 74 -18.98 -14.07 9.19
CA SER A 74 -19.20 -12.84 8.40
C SER A 74 -18.53 -11.60 8.99
N ALA A 75 -17.86 -11.72 10.14
CA ALA A 75 -17.16 -10.60 10.76
C ALA A 75 -15.82 -10.34 10.09
N VAL A 76 -15.50 -9.05 9.86
CA VAL A 76 -14.25 -8.61 9.24
C VAL A 76 -13.17 -8.48 10.31
N ASP A 77 -12.07 -9.22 10.14
CA ASP A 77 -10.88 -9.06 10.95
C ASP A 77 -9.94 -7.99 10.38
N THR A 78 -9.85 -6.85 11.06
CA THR A 78 -9.02 -5.72 10.65
C THR A 78 -7.62 -5.73 11.28
N THR A 79 -7.21 -6.85 11.90
CA THR A 79 -5.80 -7.05 12.36
C THR A 79 -4.87 -7.42 11.20
N ARG A 80 -5.46 -7.60 10.01
CA ARG A 80 -4.82 -7.74 8.71
C ARG A 80 -5.64 -6.96 7.69
N SER A 81 -5.07 -6.76 6.50
CA SER A 81 -5.60 -5.76 5.56
C SER A 81 -6.21 -6.36 4.30
N PHE A 82 -5.66 -7.48 3.79
CA PHE A 82 -6.15 -8.13 2.58
C PHE A 82 -6.86 -9.45 2.90
N GLU A 83 -6.31 -10.25 3.83
CA GLU A 83 -6.94 -11.45 4.40
C GLU A 83 -7.63 -11.10 5.73
N THR A 84 -8.94 -10.95 5.70
CA THR A 84 -9.79 -10.45 6.80
C THR A 84 -10.88 -11.44 7.19
N SER A 85 -11.03 -12.53 6.45
CA SER A 85 -11.95 -13.63 6.79
C SER A 85 -11.25 -14.60 7.74
N ASN A 86 -11.27 -14.30 9.04
CA ASN A 86 -10.60 -15.12 10.05
C ASN A 86 -11.35 -16.42 10.35
N LYS A 87 -10.59 -17.50 10.58
CA LYS A 87 -11.07 -18.88 10.81
C LYS A 87 -12.02 -19.35 9.71
N ASN A 88 -11.77 -18.90 8.49
CA ASN A 88 -12.64 -19.11 7.37
C ASN A 88 -11.86 -19.24 6.06
N PHE A 89 -12.50 -19.87 5.08
CA PHE A 89 -12.02 -19.85 3.71
C PHE A 89 -12.48 -18.55 3.02
N GLY A 90 -11.63 -18.00 2.16
CA GLY A 90 -11.93 -16.78 1.41
C GLY A 90 -11.41 -16.83 -0.02
N VAL A 91 -12.08 -16.12 -0.91
CA VAL A 91 -11.56 -15.82 -2.25
C VAL A 91 -10.80 -14.49 -2.15
N ASN A 92 -9.48 -14.56 -2.20
CA ASN A 92 -8.65 -13.37 -2.12
C ASN A 92 -8.77 -12.52 -3.39
N ALA A 93 -8.58 -13.16 -4.55
CA ALA A 93 -8.72 -12.50 -5.84
C ALA A 93 -9.01 -13.48 -6.98
N ALA A 94 -9.72 -13.01 -7.99
CA ALA A 94 -9.82 -13.64 -9.31
C ALA A 94 -9.57 -12.55 -10.36
N ALA A 95 -8.61 -12.76 -11.26
CA ALA A 95 -8.17 -11.74 -12.19
C ALA A 95 -7.94 -12.26 -13.61
N LEU A 96 -8.17 -11.37 -14.58
CA LEU A 96 -7.91 -11.54 -16.00
C LEU A 96 -7.19 -10.30 -16.52
N ALA A 97 -6.00 -10.49 -17.09
CA ALA A 97 -5.23 -9.48 -17.78
C ALA A 97 -5.35 -9.69 -19.30
N VAL A 98 -5.58 -8.60 -20.02
CA VAL A 98 -5.58 -8.55 -21.48
C VAL A 98 -4.56 -7.52 -21.91
N GLN A 99 -3.56 -7.93 -22.67
CA GLN A 99 -2.43 -7.07 -23.01
C GLN A 99 -2.06 -7.18 -24.47
N LYS A 100 -1.74 -6.05 -25.08
CA LYS A 100 -0.96 -5.97 -26.31
C LYS A 100 0.27 -5.12 -26.05
N THR A 101 1.46 -5.69 -26.20
CA THR A 101 2.71 -4.96 -25.95
C THR A 101 2.99 -3.94 -27.06
N ALA A 102 3.49 -2.76 -26.67
CA ALA A 102 4.01 -1.75 -27.59
C ALA A 102 5.50 -1.99 -27.83
N GLU A 103 5.91 -2.06 -29.10
CA GLU A 103 7.28 -2.37 -29.51
C GLU A 103 7.64 -1.69 -30.84
N LYS A 104 8.90 -1.76 -31.28
CA LYS A 104 9.34 -1.08 -32.50
C LYS A 104 8.54 -1.48 -33.76
N SER A 105 8.19 -2.76 -33.89
CA SER A 105 7.37 -3.32 -34.97
C SER A 105 5.87 -3.03 -34.83
N SER A 106 5.42 -2.68 -33.62
CA SER A 106 4.02 -2.41 -33.31
C SER A 106 3.98 -1.29 -32.25
N PRO A 107 4.12 -0.02 -32.65
CA PRO A 107 4.51 1.07 -31.76
C PRO A 107 3.41 1.55 -30.82
N TRP A 108 2.32 0.81 -30.72
CA TRP A 108 1.22 1.06 -29.79
C TRP A 108 0.78 -0.25 -29.14
N GLY A 109 0.21 -0.14 -27.95
CA GLY A 109 -0.26 -1.26 -27.16
C GLY A 109 -1.26 -0.82 -26.11
N PHE A 110 -1.71 -1.76 -25.30
CA PHE A 110 -2.59 -1.49 -24.18
C PHE A 110 -2.47 -2.59 -23.14
N ARG A 111 -2.94 -2.30 -21.92
CA ARG A 111 -3.17 -3.31 -20.89
C ARG A 111 -4.45 -3.00 -20.14
N VAL A 112 -5.24 -4.04 -19.89
CA VAL A 112 -6.46 -3.99 -19.07
C VAL A 112 -6.43 -5.17 -18.11
N ASP A 113 -6.46 -4.89 -16.81
CA ASP A 113 -6.53 -5.91 -15.75
C ASP A 113 -7.90 -5.83 -15.07
N PHE A 114 -8.70 -6.89 -15.21
CA PHE A 114 -9.90 -7.11 -14.43
C PHE A 114 -9.57 -7.92 -13.18
N GLN A 115 -10.08 -7.54 -12.01
CA GLN A 115 -9.88 -8.26 -10.76
C GLN A 115 -11.10 -8.12 -9.85
N ASN A 116 -11.52 -9.20 -9.19
CA ASN A 116 -12.52 -9.17 -8.11
C ASN A 116 -12.02 -10.03 -6.95
N GLY A 117 -12.71 -10.04 -5.82
CA GLY A 117 -12.34 -10.74 -4.59
C GLY A 117 -12.03 -9.79 -3.45
N GLN A 118 -11.72 -10.36 -2.29
CA GLN A 118 -11.54 -9.60 -1.06
C GLN A 118 -10.44 -8.54 -1.13
N ASN A 119 -9.36 -8.82 -1.86
CA ASN A 119 -8.24 -7.92 -2.08
C ASN A 119 -8.67 -6.63 -2.81
N ASN A 120 -9.65 -6.70 -3.73
CA ASN A 120 -9.98 -5.56 -4.59
C ASN A 120 -10.60 -4.37 -3.83
N ALA A 121 -11.41 -4.63 -2.80
CA ALA A 121 -12.07 -3.57 -2.02
C ALA A 121 -11.11 -2.65 -1.25
N PHE A 122 -9.85 -3.05 -1.08
CA PHE A 122 -8.82 -2.31 -0.35
C PHE A 122 -7.84 -1.55 -1.26
N GLN A 123 -7.96 -1.67 -2.58
CA GLN A 123 -6.97 -1.14 -3.53
C GLN A 123 -7.17 0.33 -3.90
N GLU A 124 -8.36 0.89 -3.64
CA GLU A 124 -8.67 2.30 -3.91
C GLU A 124 -8.75 3.09 -2.60
N ALA A 125 -8.01 4.20 -2.51
CA ALA A 125 -7.88 4.98 -1.28
C ALA A 125 -8.95 6.10 -1.20
N PRO A 126 -9.68 6.26 -0.08
CA PRO A 126 -10.13 5.25 0.88
C PRO A 126 -11.58 4.84 0.56
N TYR A 127 -11.74 3.67 -0.09
CA TYR A 127 -13.03 3.00 -0.36
C TYR A 127 -13.92 2.88 0.90
N SER A 128 -13.32 2.91 2.11
CA SER A 128 -14.01 2.73 3.39
C SER A 128 -14.86 3.92 3.89
N GLN A 129 -14.89 5.06 3.19
CA GLN A 129 -15.64 6.25 3.68
C GLN A 129 -16.90 6.60 2.86
N ALA A 130 -17.24 5.85 1.80
CA ALA A 130 -18.09 6.41 0.77
C ALA A 130 -19.03 5.40 0.06
N ASN A 131 -20.01 4.82 0.77
CA ASN A 131 -21.27 4.31 0.18
C ASN A 131 -21.45 2.84 -0.27
N GLY A 132 -20.56 1.88 -0.04
CA GLY A 132 -20.94 0.46 -0.27
C GLY A 132 -21.47 0.14 -1.68
N VAL A 133 -21.05 0.93 -2.69
CA VAL A 133 -21.41 0.70 -4.10
C VAL A 133 -20.24 -0.01 -4.79
N TYR A 134 -20.47 -1.27 -5.15
CA TYR A 134 -19.46 -2.20 -5.68
C TYR A 134 -19.25 -2.13 -7.21
N ASN A 135 -19.82 -1.14 -7.91
CA ASN A 135 -20.12 -1.30 -9.35
C ASN A 135 -19.09 -0.77 -10.38
N TYR A 136 -17.94 -0.21 -9.96
CA TYR A 136 -16.78 0.04 -10.86
C TYR A 136 -15.53 -0.74 -10.42
N ASN A 137 -15.73 -1.68 -9.50
CA ASN A 137 -14.77 -2.31 -8.61
C ASN A 137 -14.08 -3.55 -9.23
N MET A 138 -13.85 -3.54 -10.54
CA MET A 138 -13.13 -4.63 -11.22
C MET A 138 -11.93 -4.18 -12.04
N LEU A 139 -11.80 -2.89 -12.35
CA LEU A 139 -10.71 -2.43 -13.22
C LEU A 139 -9.48 -2.07 -12.39
N LYS A 140 -8.52 -2.99 -12.26
CA LYS A 140 -7.29 -2.77 -11.50
C LYS A 140 -6.33 -1.85 -12.25
N GLN A 141 -6.08 -2.12 -13.53
CA GLN A 141 -5.23 -1.32 -14.41
C GLN A 141 -5.87 -1.16 -15.78
N ALA A 142 -5.67 -0.01 -16.40
CA ALA A 142 -6.09 0.29 -17.76
C ALA A 142 -5.23 1.42 -18.33
N TYR A 143 -4.37 1.11 -19.29
CA TYR A 143 -3.56 2.13 -19.95
C TYR A 143 -3.27 1.81 -21.41
N ILE A 144 -3.02 2.87 -22.18
CA ILE A 144 -2.52 2.78 -23.55
C ILE A 144 -1.00 3.00 -23.51
N SER A 145 -0.28 2.24 -24.32
CA SER A 145 1.17 2.28 -24.44
C SER A 145 1.59 2.79 -25.82
N MET A 146 2.60 3.65 -25.88
CA MET A 146 3.22 4.12 -27.11
C MET A 146 4.74 3.93 -27.03
N TYR A 147 5.31 3.32 -28.06
CA TYR A 147 6.75 3.10 -28.17
C TYR A 147 7.38 4.13 -29.12
N PHE A 148 8.47 4.75 -28.66
CA PHE A 148 9.28 5.69 -29.44
C PHE A 148 10.69 5.11 -29.62
N PRO A 149 11.20 5.03 -30.87
CA PRO A 149 12.54 4.53 -31.16
C PRO A 149 13.62 5.60 -30.87
N VAL A 150 13.57 6.19 -29.68
CA VAL A 150 14.54 7.18 -29.18
C VAL A 150 15.34 6.55 -28.04
N LEU A 151 16.60 6.95 -27.88
CA LEU A 151 17.55 6.31 -26.95
C LEU A 151 17.63 4.79 -27.22
N LYS A 152 17.56 3.95 -26.18
CA LYS A 152 17.50 2.48 -26.27
C LYS A 152 16.07 1.93 -26.37
N GLY A 153 15.09 2.79 -26.68
CA GLY A 153 13.67 2.49 -26.65
C GLY A 153 13.01 3.18 -25.46
N MET A 154 12.02 4.00 -25.77
CA MET A 154 11.27 4.76 -24.79
C MET A 154 9.79 4.40 -24.89
N THR A 155 9.13 4.17 -23.76
CA THR A 155 7.70 3.81 -23.73
C THR A 155 6.95 4.81 -22.87
N LEU A 156 5.87 5.36 -23.42
CA LEU A 156 4.91 6.21 -22.72
C LEU A 156 3.64 5.40 -22.48
N ASP A 157 3.29 5.21 -21.21
CA ASP A 157 2.00 4.66 -20.82
C ASP A 157 1.11 5.76 -20.23
N VAL A 158 -0.16 5.79 -20.60
CA VAL A 158 -1.14 6.77 -20.11
C VAL A 158 -2.42 6.05 -19.67
N GLY A 159 -2.82 6.23 -18.42
CA GLY A 159 -4.02 5.62 -17.84
C GLY A 159 -3.92 5.34 -16.34
N LYS A 160 -4.66 4.33 -15.88
CA LYS A 160 -4.65 3.80 -14.52
C LYS A 160 -3.63 2.67 -14.42
N MET A 161 -2.68 2.77 -13.49
CA MET A 161 -1.56 1.85 -13.34
C MET A 161 -1.18 1.65 -11.88
N ALA A 162 -0.60 0.49 -11.58
CA ALA A 162 -0.03 0.22 -10.27
C ALA A 162 1.09 1.22 -9.95
N THR A 163 1.27 1.49 -8.65
CA THR A 163 2.34 2.33 -8.14
C THR A 163 3.72 1.82 -8.53
N HIS A 164 4.69 2.75 -8.55
CA HIS A 164 6.10 2.43 -8.70
C HIS A 164 6.85 2.36 -7.36
N ILE A 165 6.17 2.69 -6.26
CA ILE A 165 6.68 2.59 -4.89
C ILE A 165 6.30 1.21 -4.33
N GLY A 166 7.15 0.60 -3.50
CA GLY A 166 6.92 -0.70 -2.87
C GLY A 166 7.79 -1.81 -3.45
N TYR A 167 8.18 -2.76 -2.61
CA TYR A 167 8.77 -4.03 -3.03
C TYR A 167 7.72 -5.09 -3.34
N GLU A 168 6.70 -5.21 -2.49
CA GLU A 168 5.57 -6.11 -2.71
C GLU A 168 4.55 -5.49 -3.69
N VAL A 169 3.69 -6.34 -4.24
CA VAL A 169 2.58 -5.98 -5.12
C VAL A 169 1.26 -6.52 -4.59
N LEU A 170 0.17 -6.20 -5.28
CA LEU A 170 -1.18 -6.58 -4.89
C LEU A 170 -1.48 -8.08 -5.09
N GLU A 171 -0.82 -8.75 -6.03
CA GLU A 171 -1.06 -10.17 -6.28
C GLU A 171 -0.17 -11.01 -5.35
N SER A 172 -0.79 -11.75 -4.43
CA SER A 172 -0.11 -12.65 -3.48
C SER A 172 0.89 -13.60 -4.15
N MET A 173 0.58 -14.06 -5.38
CA MET A 173 1.44 -14.98 -6.13
C MET A 173 2.79 -14.36 -6.50
N ASN A 174 2.83 -13.05 -6.72
CA ASN A 174 4.01 -12.29 -7.13
C ASN A 174 4.90 -11.87 -5.96
N ASN A 175 4.42 -11.99 -4.72
CA ASN A 175 5.18 -11.68 -3.51
C ASN A 175 5.97 -12.88 -2.98
N PRO A 176 7.05 -12.71 -2.20
CA PRO A 176 7.71 -13.84 -1.54
C PRO A 176 6.79 -14.56 -0.56
N ASN A 177 6.09 -13.82 0.30
CA ASN A 177 5.12 -14.36 1.25
C ASN A 177 3.72 -14.37 0.62
N TYR A 178 2.78 -15.13 1.19
CA TYR A 178 1.39 -15.11 0.72
C TYR A 178 0.69 -13.83 1.13
N SER A 179 0.74 -13.52 2.43
CA SER A 179 0.15 -12.31 2.99
C SER A 179 0.92 -11.09 2.58
N ILE A 180 0.23 -10.03 2.20
CA ILE A 180 0.85 -8.74 1.87
C ILE A 180 1.33 -8.08 3.17
N GLY A 181 2.54 -7.52 3.14
CA GLY A 181 3.24 -6.96 4.28
C GLY A 181 2.61 -5.68 4.81
N ALA A 182 2.97 -5.36 6.05
CA ALA A 182 2.50 -4.14 6.69
C ALA A 182 3.14 -2.87 6.11
N ILE A 183 4.36 -2.97 5.57
CA ILE A 183 5.01 -1.84 4.88
C ILE A 183 4.15 -1.44 3.68
N PHE A 184 3.91 -2.39 2.77
CA PHE A 184 3.08 -2.17 1.59
C PHE A 184 1.77 -1.47 1.96
N GLN A 185 1.08 -2.01 2.96
CA GLN A 185 -0.21 -1.50 3.36
C GLN A 185 -0.19 -0.08 3.98
N ASN A 186 0.76 0.21 4.87
CA ASN A 186 0.70 1.44 5.69
C ASN A 186 1.50 2.60 5.09
N THR A 187 2.40 2.31 4.15
CA THR A 187 3.36 3.30 3.66
C THR A 187 3.29 3.51 2.15
N ILE A 188 2.58 2.67 1.39
CA ILE A 188 2.67 2.68 -0.08
C ILE A 188 1.29 3.01 -0.69
N PRO A 189 1.19 3.98 -1.61
CA PRO A 189 -0.02 4.15 -2.42
C PRO A 189 -0.12 3.01 -3.44
N PHE A 190 -1.31 2.48 -3.74
CA PHE A 190 -1.44 1.26 -4.56
C PHE A 190 -1.56 1.51 -6.06
N ILE A 191 -2.41 2.45 -6.45
CA ILE A 191 -2.78 2.68 -7.85
C ILE A 191 -2.81 4.18 -8.13
N HIS A 192 -2.30 4.59 -9.29
CA HIS A 192 -2.38 5.97 -9.77
C HIS A 192 -3.01 6.06 -11.15
N THR A 193 -3.68 7.18 -11.41
CA THR A 193 -4.05 7.60 -12.76
C THR A 193 -3.11 8.71 -13.22
N GLY A 194 -2.53 8.57 -14.40
CA GLY A 194 -1.58 9.53 -14.96
C GLY A 194 -0.82 8.98 -16.16
N ALA A 195 0.45 9.37 -16.26
CA ALA A 195 1.36 8.91 -17.31
C ALA A 195 2.72 8.50 -16.73
N ARG A 196 3.37 7.52 -17.36
CA ARG A 196 4.76 7.16 -17.08
C ARG A 196 5.57 7.09 -18.35
N LEU A 197 6.79 7.61 -18.31
CA LEU A 197 7.75 7.59 -19.40
C LEU A 197 8.97 6.80 -18.97
N THR A 198 9.18 5.63 -19.57
CA THR A 198 10.27 4.72 -19.23
C THR A 198 11.31 4.70 -20.33
N THR A 199 12.59 4.74 -19.97
CA THR A 199 13.72 4.61 -20.91
C THR A 199 14.89 3.89 -20.26
N GLN A 200 15.73 3.27 -21.09
CA GLN A 200 17.06 2.83 -20.70
C GLN A 200 18.12 3.88 -21.08
N PHE A 201 19.00 4.19 -20.13
CA PHE A 201 20.14 5.09 -20.37
C PHE A 201 21.38 4.30 -20.80
N THR A 202 21.58 3.12 -20.22
CA THR A 202 22.68 2.19 -20.52
C THR A 202 22.18 0.75 -20.46
N ASP A 203 23.04 -0.24 -20.73
CA ASP A 203 22.68 -1.66 -20.56
C ASP A 203 22.42 -2.06 -19.10
N LYS A 204 22.85 -1.22 -18.13
CA LYS A 204 22.72 -1.50 -16.70
C LYS A 204 21.75 -0.58 -15.98
N TRP A 205 21.32 0.52 -16.61
CA TRP A 205 20.55 1.58 -15.95
C TRP A 205 19.32 1.98 -16.76
N ALA A 206 18.18 1.98 -16.09
CA ALA A 206 16.90 2.44 -16.60
C ALA A 206 16.30 3.49 -15.68
N GLY A 207 15.50 4.39 -16.26
CA GLY A 207 14.76 5.39 -15.52
C GLY A 207 13.32 5.48 -15.98
N THR A 208 12.45 5.81 -15.04
CA THR A 208 11.06 6.14 -15.32
C THR A 208 10.69 7.45 -14.64
N PHE A 209 10.04 8.31 -15.39
CA PHE A 209 9.40 9.52 -14.90
C PHE A 209 7.89 9.30 -14.84
N TYR A 210 7.25 9.76 -13.77
CA TYR A 210 5.82 9.59 -13.53
C TYR A 210 5.17 10.96 -13.32
N LEU A 211 4.04 11.16 -13.98
CA LEU A 211 3.16 12.30 -13.76
C LEU A 211 1.78 11.78 -13.39
N TYR A 212 1.43 11.86 -12.12
CA TYR A 212 0.17 11.35 -11.60
C TYR A 212 -0.79 12.48 -11.24
N ASN A 213 -2.08 12.17 -11.21
CA ASN A 213 -3.08 13.09 -10.71
C ASN A 213 -2.84 13.46 -9.24
N SER A 214 -2.53 12.47 -8.39
CA SER A 214 -2.18 12.67 -6.99
C SER A 214 -1.16 11.64 -6.49
N GLY A 215 -0.47 11.95 -5.38
CA GLY A 215 0.41 11.02 -4.70
C GLY A 215 -0.32 10.03 -3.79
N GLY A 216 -1.50 10.37 -3.29
CA GLY A 216 -2.31 9.46 -2.45
C GLY A 216 -2.89 8.27 -3.22
N GLY A 217 -2.76 8.27 -4.55
CA GLY A 217 -3.36 7.29 -5.45
C GLY A 217 -4.69 7.76 -6.02
N THR A 218 -5.32 6.90 -6.83
CA THR A 218 -6.67 7.12 -7.32
C THR A 218 -7.68 6.73 -6.24
N GLY A 219 -8.66 7.62 -6.02
CA GLY A 219 -9.64 7.50 -4.95
C GLY A 219 -11.08 7.73 -5.39
N TYR A 220 -11.99 7.38 -4.49
CA TYR A 220 -13.43 7.48 -4.65
C TYR A 220 -14.02 8.31 -3.49
N ARG A 221 -14.88 9.28 -3.79
CA ARG A 221 -15.53 10.12 -2.75
C ARG A 221 -17.03 10.21 -2.98
N THR A 222 -17.78 10.25 -1.88
CA THR A 222 -19.18 10.66 -1.84
C THR A 222 -19.31 12.06 -1.27
N GLY A 223 -20.15 12.89 -1.88
CA GLY A 223 -20.32 14.29 -1.51
C GLY A 223 -19.31 15.19 -2.23
N VAL A 224 -19.78 15.85 -3.27
CA VAL A 224 -19.10 16.97 -3.95
C VAL A 224 -19.43 18.25 -3.17
N PRO A 225 -18.64 19.34 -3.27
CA PRO A 225 -19.01 20.65 -2.69
C PRO A 225 -20.37 21.23 -3.14
N ASP A 226 -21.05 20.61 -4.11
CA ASP A 226 -22.40 20.96 -4.54
C ASP A 226 -23.53 20.40 -3.65
N GLY A 227 -23.19 19.58 -2.64
CA GLY A 227 -24.16 18.96 -1.73
C GLY A 227 -24.82 17.68 -2.24
N SER A 228 -24.41 17.14 -3.40
CA SER A 228 -24.96 15.90 -3.95
C SER A 228 -24.44 14.67 -3.19
N THR A 229 -25.37 13.95 -2.53
CA THR A 229 -25.13 12.68 -1.83
C THR A 229 -25.43 11.45 -2.69
N THR A 230 -25.99 11.65 -3.89
CA THR A 230 -26.50 10.57 -4.77
C THR A 230 -25.56 10.20 -5.91
N ASN A 231 -24.53 11.00 -6.18
CA ASN A 231 -23.66 10.77 -7.33
C ASN A 231 -22.29 10.25 -6.89
N ASN A 232 -21.87 9.19 -7.59
CA ASN A 232 -20.62 8.46 -7.37
C ASN A 232 -19.59 8.94 -8.40
N TYR A 233 -18.53 9.62 -7.94
CA TYR A 233 -17.48 10.12 -8.83
C TYR A 233 -16.10 9.61 -8.41
N PHE A 234 -15.31 9.21 -9.40
CA PHE A 234 -13.85 9.24 -9.25
C PHE A 234 -13.45 10.68 -8.97
N TYR A 235 -12.87 10.92 -7.81
CA TYR A 235 -12.34 12.22 -7.47
C TYR A 235 -10.86 12.08 -7.18
N GLU A 236 -10.07 12.55 -8.13
CA GLU A 236 -8.68 12.90 -7.87
C GLU A 236 -8.72 14.15 -6.99
N ALA A 237 -7.95 14.18 -5.90
CA ALA A 237 -7.88 15.35 -5.03
C ALA A 237 -7.73 16.62 -5.89
N ALA A 238 -8.56 17.67 -5.69
CA ALA A 238 -8.40 18.94 -6.40
C ALA A 238 -7.13 19.64 -5.95
N THR A 239 -6.00 19.11 -6.39
CA THR A 239 -4.69 19.70 -6.23
C THR A 239 -4.45 20.58 -7.45
N GLN A 240 -3.90 21.76 -7.22
CA GLN A 240 -3.52 22.66 -8.31
C GLN A 240 -2.41 22.04 -9.18
N HIS A 241 -1.66 21.09 -8.61
CA HIS A 241 -0.49 20.47 -9.23
C HIS A 241 -0.59 18.95 -9.23
N LYS A 242 -0.01 18.36 -10.28
CA LYS A 242 0.14 16.90 -10.44
C LYS A 242 1.27 16.40 -9.54
N ALA A 243 1.15 15.15 -9.10
CA ALA A 243 2.23 14.48 -8.40
C ALA A 243 3.31 14.02 -9.39
N ILE A 244 4.55 14.10 -8.95
CA ILE A 244 5.73 13.78 -9.75
C ILE A 244 6.45 12.62 -9.08
N GLY A 245 6.66 11.53 -9.82
CA GLY A 245 7.44 10.39 -9.36
C GLY A 245 8.67 10.18 -10.23
N THR A 246 9.71 9.61 -9.62
CA THR A 246 10.88 9.11 -10.36
C THR A 246 11.23 7.71 -9.91
N GLN A 247 11.80 6.93 -10.83
CA GLN A 247 12.40 5.63 -10.55
C GLN A 247 13.73 5.54 -11.30
N LEU A 248 14.76 5.08 -10.60
CA LEU A 248 16.04 4.70 -11.16
C LEU A 248 16.30 3.24 -10.80
N LYS A 249 16.58 2.41 -11.81
CA LYS A 249 16.90 0.99 -11.65
C LYS A 249 18.29 0.73 -12.20
N GLY A 250 19.13 0.07 -11.40
CA GLY A 250 20.54 -0.15 -11.72
C GLY A 250 20.99 -1.57 -11.40
N THR A 251 21.74 -2.19 -12.32
CA THR A 251 22.51 -3.40 -12.04
C THR A 251 23.93 -3.00 -11.63
N LEU A 252 24.29 -3.28 -10.38
CA LEU A 252 25.60 -2.96 -9.83
C LEU A 252 26.60 -4.09 -10.09
N ILE A 253 26.17 -5.34 -9.86
CA ILE A 253 26.91 -6.57 -10.18
C ILE A 253 25.95 -7.49 -10.93
N GLU A 254 26.34 -7.91 -12.13
CA GLU A 254 25.54 -8.78 -12.99
C GLU A 254 25.09 -10.03 -12.23
N ASP A 255 23.80 -10.33 -12.30
CA ASP A 255 23.12 -11.45 -11.62
C ASP A 255 23.25 -11.53 -10.09
N LYS A 256 23.87 -10.53 -9.44
CA LYS A 256 24.21 -10.57 -8.01
C LYS A 256 23.71 -9.40 -7.20
N LEU A 257 23.71 -8.20 -7.76
CA LEU A 257 23.39 -6.98 -7.02
C LEU A 257 22.70 -5.96 -7.91
N SER A 258 21.50 -5.55 -7.51
CA SER A 258 20.76 -4.47 -8.16
C SER A 258 20.10 -3.53 -7.15
N ILE A 259 19.81 -2.32 -7.60
CA ILE A 259 19.18 -1.27 -6.80
C ILE A 259 18.00 -0.67 -7.57
N THR A 260 16.92 -0.41 -6.86
CA THR A 260 15.82 0.45 -7.31
C THR A 260 15.71 1.61 -6.35
N TRP A 261 15.71 2.84 -6.86
CA TRP A 261 15.46 4.04 -6.07
C TRP A 261 14.28 4.79 -6.66
N ASN A 262 13.29 5.05 -5.81
CA ASN A 262 12.04 5.69 -6.18
C ASN A 262 11.83 6.95 -5.35
N THR A 263 11.21 7.94 -5.97
CA THR A 263 10.66 9.11 -5.27
C THR A 263 9.23 9.37 -5.70
N LEU A 264 8.46 9.99 -4.81
CA LEU A 264 7.13 10.52 -5.10
C LEU A 264 6.95 11.84 -4.34
N TYR A 265 6.69 12.90 -5.09
CA TYR A 265 6.38 14.22 -4.59
C TYR A 265 4.96 14.58 -4.99
N SER A 266 4.16 15.06 -4.04
CA SER A 266 2.76 15.43 -4.28
C SER A 266 2.36 16.60 -3.41
N GLN A 267 1.22 17.20 -3.69
CA GLN A 267 0.50 18.02 -2.73
C GLN A 267 -0.25 17.11 -1.73
N ASP A 268 -0.39 17.52 -0.48
CA ASP A 268 -1.05 16.75 0.60
C ASP A 268 -2.57 16.54 0.37
N GLY A 269 -3.22 17.54 -0.21
CA GLY A 269 -4.67 17.61 -0.38
C GLY A 269 -5.08 18.91 -1.05
N ALA A 270 -6.38 19.16 -1.17
CA ALA A 270 -6.90 20.34 -1.88
C ALA A 270 -6.82 21.63 -1.05
N THR A 271 -6.84 21.53 0.28
CA THR A 271 -6.84 22.65 1.22
C THR A 271 -5.51 22.74 1.95
N GLY A 272 -4.96 23.94 2.06
CA GLY A 272 -3.74 24.26 2.79
C GLY A 272 -4.03 24.56 4.26
N ARG A 273 -2.96 24.77 5.03
CA ARG A 273 -3.11 25.09 6.46
C ARG A 273 -3.56 26.54 6.69
N ILE A 274 -4.39 26.74 7.71
CA ILE A 274 -4.76 28.08 8.21
C ILE A 274 -3.55 28.68 8.91
N ASP A 275 -3.31 29.97 8.67
CA ASP A 275 -2.26 30.71 9.35
C ASP A 275 -2.57 30.83 10.86
N PRO A 276 -1.68 30.40 11.76
CA PRO A 276 -1.93 30.42 13.20
C PRO A 276 -2.25 31.81 13.76
N PHE A 277 -1.62 32.87 13.26
CA PHE A 277 -1.92 34.23 13.71
C PHE A 277 -3.30 34.68 13.26
N LYS A 278 -3.74 34.26 12.06
CA LYS A 278 -5.12 34.49 11.62
C LYS A 278 -6.12 33.74 12.49
N GLN A 279 -5.84 32.48 12.84
CA GLN A 279 -6.69 31.71 13.75
C GLN A 279 -6.78 32.38 15.12
N LEU A 280 -5.65 32.77 15.71
CA LEU A 280 -5.62 33.49 16.98
C LEU A 280 -6.46 34.78 16.94
N ALA A 281 -6.32 35.59 15.88
CA ALA A 281 -7.09 36.82 15.73
C ALA A 281 -8.59 36.54 15.57
N ALA A 282 -8.96 35.50 14.83
CA ALA A 282 -10.35 35.08 14.66
C ALA A 282 -10.97 34.58 15.97
N ASP A 283 -10.23 33.80 16.75
CA ASP A 283 -10.66 33.31 18.06
C ASP A 283 -10.86 34.47 19.05
N GLN A 284 -9.93 35.44 19.06
CA GLN A 284 -10.05 36.65 19.88
C GLN A 284 -11.25 37.51 19.49
N LEU A 285 -11.50 37.66 18.18
CA LEU A 285 -12.64 38.43 17.69
C LEU A 285 -13.96 37.72 18.02
N ALA A 286 -14.04 36.40 17.86
CA ALA A 286 -15.20 35.60 18.24
C ALA A 286 -15.52 35.72 19.75
N ALA A 287 -14.48 35.75 20.59
CA ALA A 287 -14.64 35.99 22.03
C ALA A 287 -15.17 37.40 22.36
N GLN A 288 -14.82 38.42 21.57
CA GLN A 288 -15.28 39.79 21.74
C GLN A 288 -16.70 40.02 21.21
N THR A 289 -17.04 39.40 20.08
CA THR A 289 -18.35 39.59 19.42
C THR A 289 -19.42 38.62 19.91
N GLY A 290 -19.02 37.50 20.51
CA GLY A 290 -19.92 36.39 20.87
C GLY A 290 -20.40 35.57 19.67
N ASP A 291 -19.91 35.84 18.46
CA ASP A 291 -20.29 35.14 17.24
C ASP A 291 -19.28 34.03 16.91
N PRO A 292 -19.64 32.73 17.08
CA PRO A 292 -18.75 31.62 16.80
C PRO A 292 -18.43 31.49 15.31
N ALA A 293 -19.24 32.04 14.40
CA ALA A 293 -18.98 31.97 12.96
C ALA A 293 -17.70 32.71 12.56
N VAL A 294 -17.27 33.70 13.36
CA VAL A 294 -16.03 34.46 13.13
C VAL A 294 -14.78 33.58 13.32
N SER A 295 -14.84 32.58 14.19
CA SER A 295 -13.73 31.63 14.43
C SER A 295 -13.60 30.55 13.34
N ALA A 296 -14.63 30.38 12.51
CA ALA A 296 -14.70 29.36 11.46
C ALA A 296 -13.98 29.81 10.17
N LEU A 297 -12.68 30.10 10.28
CA LEU A 297 -11.87 30.46 9.12
C LEU A 297 -11.88 29.33 8.08
N THR A 298 -12.10 29.72 6.82
CA THR A 298 -11.98 28.78 5.70
C THR A 298 -10.51 28.55 5.38
N ALA A 299 -10.10 27.29 5.33
CA ALA A 299 -8.75 26.92 4.92
C ALA A 299 -8.47 27.41 3.48
N PRO A 300 -7.30 28.03 3.21
CA PRO A 300 -6.94 28.43 1.86
C PRO A 300 -6.73 27.21 0.96
N ALA A 301 -6.67 27.41 -0.36
CA ALA A 301 -6.20 26.36 -1.26
C ALA A 301 -4.76 25.94 -0.91
N ALA A 302 -4.47 24.65 -1.00
CA ALA A 302 -3.14 24.12 -0.71
C ALA A 302 -2.11 24.64 -1.72
N LYS A 303 -0.90 24.94 -1.21
CA LYS A 303 0.21 25.46 -2.01
C LYS A 303 1.30 24.41 -2.13
N TYR A 304 1.74 24.14 -3.35
CA TYR A 304 2.76 23.11 -3.63
C TYR A 304 4.10 23.32 -2.90
N ASN A 305 4.49 24.56 -2.60
CA ASN A 305 5.74 24.84 -1.89
C ASN A 305 5.62 24.79 -0.35
N LYS A 306 4.44 24.50 0.20
CA LYS A 306 4.18 24.49 1.66
C LYS A 306 3.41 23.26 2.13
N ASP A 307 2.43 22.83 1.34
CA ASP A 307 1.51 21.73 1.63
C ASP A 307 1.85 20.51 0.76
N TYR A 308 3.13 20.12 0.77
CA TYR A 308 3.65 19.03 -0.05
C TYR A 308 3.95 17.78 0.77
N TRP A 309 3.78 16.64 0.15
CA TRP A 309 4.14 15.32 0.65
C TRP A 309 5.30 14.77 -0.16
N PHE A 310 6.33 14.28 0.52
CA PHE A 310 7.44 13.60 -0.11
C PHE A 310 7.64 12.18 0.42
N MET A 311 8.05 11.30 -0.49
CA MET A 311 8.40 9.92 -0.22
C MET A 311 9.68 9.55 -0.96
N ASN A 312 10.54 8.85 -0.24
CA ASN A 312 11.74 8.22 -0.74
C ASN A 312 11.68 6.72 -0.46
N HIS A 313 11.97 5.90 -1.46
CA HIS A 313 11.87 4.46 -1.33
C HIS A 313 13.02 3.79 -2.07
N ALA A 314 13.68 2.83 -1.44
CA ALA A 314 14.81 2.13 -2.01
C ALA A 314 14.70 0.61 -1.80
N ILE A 315 14.99 -0.14 -2.86
CA ILE A 315 15.13 -1.59 -2.81
C ILE A 315 16.57 -1.93 -3.18
N LEU A 316 17.23 -2.73 -2.35
CA LEU A 316 18.51 -3.37 -2.66
C LEU A 316 18.29 -4.87 -2.78
N SER A 317 18.54 -5.43 -3.97
CA SER A 317 18.35 -6.85 -4.26
C SER A 317 19.69 -7.55 -4.43
N MET A 318 19.89 -8.61 -3.64
CA MET A 318 21.12 -9.39 -3.58
C MET A 318 20.84 -10.87 -3.87
N THR A 319 21.62 -11.46 -4.77
CA THR A 319 21.47 -12.87 -5.18
C THR A 319 22.80 -13.61 -5.02
N PRO A 320 23.26 -13.87 -3.78
CA PRO A 320 24.58 -14.44 -3.54
C PRO A 320 24.78 -15.80 -4.24
N THR A 321 23.72 -16.61 -4.36
CA THR A 321 23.72 -17.87 -5.10
C THR A 321 22.48 -17.96 -6.00
N ASP A 322 22.43 -18.93 -6.88
CA ASP A 322 21.25 -19.27 -7.68
C ASP A 322 20.06 -19.75 -6.82
N ARG A 323 20.26 -20.02 -5.53
CA ARG A 323 19.22 -20.52 -4.60
C ARG A 323 18.81 -19.52 -3.53
N ILE A 324 19.50 -18.39 -3.41
CA ILE A 324 19.29 -17.43 -2.33
C ILE A 324 19.13 -16.05 -2.94
N GLN A 325 18.03 -15.40 -2.59
CA GLN A 325 17.82 -13.99 -2.86
C GLN A 325 17.45 -13.27 -1.56
N ILE A 326 18.01 -12.08 -1.36
CA ILE A 326 17.75 -11.19 -0.23
C ILE A 326 17.43 -9.82 -0.79
N ASP A 327 16.26 -9.30 -0.48
CA ASP A 327 15.82 -7.96 -0.86
C ASP A 327 15.64 -7.12 0.40
N LEU A 328 16.31 -5.97 0.44
CA LEU A 328 16.13 -4.96 1.49
C LEU A 328 15.21 -3.88 0.95
N ASP A 329 14.16 -3.58 1.69
CA ASP A 329 13.17 -2.54 1.38
C ASP A 329 13.26 -1.43 2.41
N TYR A 330 13.37 -0.18 1.97
CA TYR A 330 13.44 0.99 2.84
C TYR A 330 12.53 2.09 2.32
N THR A 331 11.66 2.58 3.20
CA THR A 331 10.82 3.76 2.94
C THR A 331 11.11 4.83 3.97
N TRP A 332 11.25 6.06 3.51
CA TRP A 332 11.16 7.27 4.32
C TRP A 332 10.09 8.17 3.70
N SER A 333 9.19 8.70 4.52
CA SER A 333 8.18 9.64 4.02
C SER A 333 7.65 10.53 5.13
N GLU A 334 7.04 11.63 4.73
CA GLU A 334 6.37 12.58 5.60
C GLU A 334 4.89 12.21 5.76
N LYS A 335 4.28 12.58 6.89
CA LYS A 335 2.82 12.55 7.02
C LYS A 335 2.20 13.75 6.31
N SER A 336 0.97 13.59 5.84
CA SER A 336 0.23 14.69 5.23
C SER A 336 -0.03 15.81 6.25
N GLY A 337 -0.05 17.06 5.77
CA GLY A 337 -0.11 18.24 6.62
C GLY A 337 -1.40 18.42 7.42
N GLY A 338 -2.49 17.75 7.04
CA GLY A 338 -3.73 17.68 7.81
C GLY A 338 -3.70 16.62 8.92
N ALA A 339 -2.93 15.54 8.75
CA ALA A 339 -2.72 14.52 9.78
C ALA A 339 -1.66 14.94 10.83
N ALA A 340 -0.86 15.95 10.51
CA ALA A 340 0.13 16.56 11.39
C ALA A 340 -0.44 17.26 12.64
N ALA A 341 -1.74 17.57 12.66
CA ALA A 341 -2.41 18.27 13.77
C ALA A 341 -2.72 17.37 14.99
N ALA A 342 -2.21 16.13 15.00
CA ALA A 342 -2.32 15.21 16.13
C ALA A 342 -1.04 14.39 16.38
N ASN A 343 0.12 14.84 15.89
CA ASN A 343 1.37 14.11 16.12
C ASN A 343 1.80 14.21 17.59
N LEU A 344 2.54 13.22 18.10
CA LEU A 344 2.92 13.12 19.51
C LEU A 344 3.66 14.38 20.02
N ALA A 345 4.58 14.93 19.21
CA ALA A 345 5.30 16.14 19.60
C ALA A 345 4.36 17.33 19.74
N GLN A 346 3.41 17.52 18.82
CA GLN A 346 2.41 18.57 18.90
C GLN A 346 1.44 18.35 20.06
N GLN A 347 1.05 17.11 20.38
CA GLN A 347 0.24 16.81 21.58
C GLN A 347 0.98 17.10 22.90
N GLN A 348 2.31 16.89 22.96
CA GLN A 348 3.10 17.17 24.15
C GLN A 348 3.18 18.67 24.48
N TYR A 349 3.29 19.51 23.46
CA TYR A 349 3.49 20.95 23.64
C TYR A 349 2.24 21.81 23.44
N ASN A 350 1.25 21.33 22.67
CA ASN A 350 -0.05 21.97 22.47
C ASN A 350 -1.19 20.92 22.46
N PRO A 351 -1.52 20.34 23.64
CA PRO A 351 -2.50 19.26 23.74
C PRO A 351 -3.93 19.67 23.35
N THR A 352 -4.25 20.97 23.40
CA THR A 352 -5.57 21.50 23.04
C THR A 352 -5.65 21.91 21.57
N GLY A 353 -4.52 21.92 20.84
CA GLY A 353 -4.45 22.41 19.47
C GLY A 353 -4.75 23.90 19.31
N ALA A 354 -4.85 24.65 20.42
CA ALA A 354 -5.25 26.05 20.42
C ALA A 354 -4.13 26.95 19.89
N ALA A 355 -4.46 27.91 19.04
CA ALA A 355 -3.54 28.94 18.58
C ALA A 355 -3.53 30.09 19.59
N THR A 356 -2.66 30.04 20.60
CA THR A 356 -2.42 31.13 21.56
C THR A 356 -1.14 31.91 21.24
N VAL A 357 -0.97 33.11 21.82
CA VAL A 357 0.26 33.90 21.69
C VAL A 357 1.49 33.10 22.12
N GLU A 358 1.39 32.38 23.24
CA GLU A 358 2.47 31.55 23.79
C GLU A 358 2.82 30.40 22.86
N THR A 359 1.81 29.72 22.29
CA THR A 359 2.04 28.57 21.40
C THR A 359 2.64 28.99 20.05
N ILE A 360 2.23 30.15 19.52
CA ILE A 360 2.74 30.68 18.25
C ILE A 360 4.16 31.25 18.43
N LEU A 361 4.38 32.13 19.42
CA LEU A 361 5.71 32.70 19.69
C LEU A 361 6.71 31.65 20.20
N GLY A 362 6.22 30.64 20.93
CA GLY A 362 6.99 29.48 21.35
C GLY A 362 7.29 28.49 20.22
N GLY A 363 6.75 28.70 19.01
CA GLY A 363 7.04 27.88 17.83
C GLY A 363 6.40 26.49 17.84
N THR A 364 5.45 26.23 18.75
CA THR A 364 4.74 24.94 18.86
C THR A 364 3.54 24.87 17.92
N VAL A 365 3.02 26.02 17.49
CA VAL A 365 2.04 26.16 16.41
C VAL A 365 2.65 26.96 15.27
N THR A 366 2.99 26.30 14.16
CA THR A 366 3.52 26.94 12.95
C THR A 366 2.92 26.31 11.70
N THR A 367 3.01 27.02 10.57
CA THR A 367 2.55 26.52 9.26
C THR A 367 3.49 25.48 8.63
N GLU A 368 4.75 25.39 9.08
CA GLU A 368 5.82 24.68 8.36
C GLU A 368 6.45 23.51 9.14
N LYS A 369 6.42 23.50 10.48
CA LYS A 369 7.18 22.50 11.29
C LYS A 369 6.36 21.36 11.92
N THR A 370 5.10 21.18 11.53
CA THR A 370 4.22 20.18 12.17
C THR A 370 4.25 18.80 11.54
N LYS A 371 4.99 18.58 10.44
CA LYS A 371 5.02 17.26 9.80
C LYS A 371 5.96 16.31 10.53
N SER A 372 5.42 15.20 11.02
CA SER A 372 6.22 14.05 11.40
C SER A 372 6.63 13.26 10.16
N SER A 373 7.81 12.65 10.20
CA SER A 373 8.24 11.64 9.25
C SER A 373 8.13 10.25 9.87
N TYR A 374 8.10 9.24 9.01
CA TYR A 374 8.16 7.84 9.38
C TYR A 374 9.15 7.09 8.50
N GLN A 375 9.61 5.96 9.02
CA GLN A 375 10.51 5.04 8.33
C GLN A 375 9.91 3.65 8.34
N ALA A 376 10.18 2.89 7.28
CA ALA A 376 9.87 1.47 7.22
C ALA A 376 11.05 0.69 6.66
N TYR A 377 11.28 -0.49 7.23
CA TYR A 377 12.40 -1.38 6.93
C TYR A 377 11.88 -2.80 6.71
N GLY A 378 12.11 -3.34 5.52
CA GLY A 378 11.77 -4.71 5.14
C GLY A 378 13.00 -5.52 4.78
N ILE A 379 13.01 -6.78 5.17
CA ILE A 379 13.98 -7.77 4.71
C ILE A 379 13.19 -8.97 4.21
N PHE A 380 13.37 -9.29 2.94
CA PHE A 380 12.72 -10.41 2.27
C PHE A 380 13.79 -11.38 1.79
N SER A 381 13.80 -12.60 2.32
CA SER A 381 14.77 -13.63 1.95
C SER A 381 14.04 -14.81 1.32
N LYS A 382 14.51 -15.25 0.16
CA LYS A 382 13.98 -16.39 -0.59
C LYS A 382 15.04 -17.48 -0.66
N PHE A 383 14.69 -18.69 -0.23
CA PHE A 383 15.57 -19.85 -0.23
C PHE A 383 14.95 -20.98 -1.07
N LYS A 384 15.59 -21.32 -2.19
CA LYS A 384 15.22 -22.48 -3.02
C LYS A 384 15.82 -23.75 -2.41
N ILE A 385 14.96 -24.69 -2.03
CA ILE A 385 15.39 -26.00 -1.51
C ILE A 385 15.53 -27.00 -2.67
N GLY A 386 14.60 -26.95 -3.62
CA GLY A 386 14.61 -27.75 -4.86
C GLY A 386 13.80 -27.06 -5.96
N GLU A 387 13.46 -27.78 -7.03
CA GLU A 387 12.73 -27.18 -8.16
C GLU A 387 11.30 -26.74 -7.81
N THR A 388 10.64 -27.49 -6.94
CA THR A 388 9.23 -27.26 -6.57
C THR A 388 9.07 -26.61 -5.19
N TRP A 389 10.08 -26.68 -4.32
CA TRP A 389 9.99 -26.23 -2.94
C TRP A 389 10.99 -25.13 -2.60
N GLY A 390 10.52 -24.16 -1.81
CA GLY A 390 11.34 -23.13 -1.19
C GLY A 390 10.80 -22.72 0.18
N ILE A 391 11.57 -21.91 0.89
CA ILE A 391 11.16 -21.23 2.11
C ILE A 391 11.50 -19.76 1.95
N ASN A 392 10.53 -18.90 2.25
CA ASN A 392 10.72 -17.46 2.27
C ASN A 392 10.61 -16.95 3.70
N VAL A 393 11.40 -15.95 4.05
CA VAL A 393 11.42 -15.31 5.36
C VAL A 393 11.28 -13.82 5.18
N ARG A 394 10.37 -13.19 5.93
CA ARG A 394 10.16 -11.75 5.93
C ARG A 394 10.26 -11.20 7.34
N PHE A 395 10.96 -10.09 7.49
CA PHE A 395 10.93 -9.24 8.66
C PHE A 395 10.57 -7.82 8.24
N GLU A 396 9.66 -7.18 8.96
CA GLU A 396 9.26 -5.79 8.71
C GLU A 396 9.28 -5.00 10.02
N TYR A 397 9.66 -3.73 9.92
CA TYR A 397 9.53 -2.75 10.99
C TYR A 397 9.08 -1.40 10.44
N ILE A 398 7.98 -0.89 10.98
CA ILE A 398 7.51 0.48 10.74
C ILE A 398 7.79 1.29 12.00
N ASP A 399 8.46 2.43 11.82
CA ASP A 399 8.72 3.43 12.85
C ASP A 399 8.01 4.74 12.49
N ASP A 400 6.82 4.94 13.07
CA ASP A 400 6.09 6.19 13.04
C ASP A 400 5.98 6.78 14.46
N SER A 401 7.02 6.62 15.29
CA SER A 401 7.03 7.03 16.71
C SER A 401 6.86 8.53 16.94
N ASN A 402 7.27 9.37 15.99
CA ASN A 402 7.14 10.83 16.09
C ASN A 402 5.70 11.31 15.87
N ASN A 403 4.95 10.60 15.02
CA ASN A 403 3.51 10.80 14.91
C ASN A 403 2.80 10.11 16.08
N ASN A 404 3.21 8.88 16.35
CA ASN A 404 2.66 7.92 17.29
C ASN A 404 1.15 7.68 17.14
N GLY A 405 0.60 8.11 16.01
CA GLY A 405 -0.78 7.93 15.62
C GLY A 405 -1.03 6.50 15.15
N ARG A 406 -2.31 6.21 14.98
CA ARG A 406 -2.78 4.89 14.60
C ARG A 406 -2.43 4.56 13.15
N LEU A 407 -1.78 3.41 12.91
CA LEU A 407 -1.58 2.86 11.57
C LEU A 407 -2.94 2.62 10.90
N THR A 408 -3.01 2.85 9.58
CA THR A 408 -4.29 3.02 8.86
C THR A 408 -5.13 1.74 8.84
N THR A 409 -4.53 0.55 8.99
CA THR A 409 -5.16 -0.72 8.59
C THR A 409 -4.87 -1.92 9.49
N PHE A 410 -4.56 -1.67 10.76
CA PHE A 410 -4.27 -2.75 11.73
C PHE A 410 -5.01 -2.64 13.05
N ASN A 411 -6.07 -1.84 13.14
CA ASN A 411 -6.67 -1.57 14.43
C ASN A 411 -8.21 -1.76 14.41
N PRO A 412 -8.76 -2.80 15.06
CA PRO A 412 -10.20 -3.05 15.18
C PRO A 412 -10.98 -1.98 15.97
N PHE A 413 -10.32 -0.89 16.35
CA PHE A 413 -10.81 0.22 17.16
C PHE A 413 -10.75 1.58 16.39
N ALA A 414 -10.94 1.63 15.06
CA ALA A 414 -10.97 2.89 14.26
C ALA A 414 -12.35 3.52 14.11
N GLY A 415 -12.41 4.84 14.35
CA GLY A 415 -13.55 5.68 14.01
C GLY A 415 -14.55 5.83 15.16
N SER A 416 -15.64 6.58 14.91
CA SER A 416 -16.79 6.68 15.82
C SER A 416 -17.51 5.34 16.06
N GLN A 417 -17.00 4.27 15.45
CA GLN A 417 -17.32 2.90 15.79
C GLN A 417 -16.08 2.24 16.37
N ALA A 418 -16.16 1.90 17.63
CA ALA A 418 -15.56 0.70 18.17
C ALA A 418 -16.01 -0.53 17.35
N ALA A 419 -15.40 -0.73 16.18
CA ALA A 419 -15.84 -1.59 15.08
C ALA A 419 -15.51 -3.08 15.30
N ASN A 420 -15.67 -3.56 16.53
CA ASN A 420 -15.81 -4.97 16.79
C ASN A 420 -17.09 -5.17 17.60
N ALA A 421 -18.12 -5.72 16.95
CA ALA A 421 -19.41 -6.00 17.57
C ALA A 421 -19.27 -6.85 18.85
N TRP A 422 -18.24 -7.70 18.92
CA TRP A 422 -17.89 -8.45 20.12
C TRP A 422 -17.44 -7.53 21.28
N TYR A 423 -16.57 -6.54 21.00
CA TYR A 423 -16.15 -5.56 22.01
C TYR A 423 -17.28 -4.62 22.39
N GLN A 424 -18.14 -4.22 21.44
CA GLN A 424 -19.31 -3.39 21.74
C GLN A 424 -20.30 -4.10 22.66
N GLY A 425 -20.59 -5.39 22.37
CA GLY A 425 -21.44 -6.21 23.23
C GLY A 425 -20.85 -6.39 24.63
N LYS A 426 -19.57 -6.76 24.72
CA LYS A 426 -18.87 -6.93 26.00
C LYS A 426 -18.81 -5.61 26.79
N TYR A 427 -18.38 -4.53 26.14
CA TYR A 427 -18.27 -3.21 26.76
C TYR A 427 -19.62 -2.71 27.29
N ALA A 428 -20.71 -2.87 26.54
CA ALA A 428 -22.04 -2.48 27.00
C ALA A 428 -22.48 -3.27 28.26
N GLN A 429 -22.19 -4.58 28.32
CA GLN A 429 -22.46 -5.41 29.49
C GLN A 429 -21.64 -4.96 30.70
N ASP A 430 -20.33 -4.79 30.52
CA ASP A 430 -19.44 -4.38 31.61
C ASP A 430 -19.78 -2.97 32.12
N LYS A 431 -20.17 -2.07 31.21
CA LYS A 431 -20.63 -0.72 31.57
C LYS A 431 -21.90 -0.77 32.42
N ALA A 432 -22.90 -1.56 32.04
CA ALA A 432 -24.11 -1.72 32.84
C ALA A 432 -23.82 -2.27 34.25
N ILE A 433 -22.88 -3.21 34.37
CA ILE A 433 -22.42 -3.73 35.68
C ILE A 433 -21.72 -2.64 36.48
N ALA A 434 -20.82 -1.86 35.85
CA ALA A 434 -20.13 -0.76 36.51
C ALA A 434 -21.09 0.33 37.02
N GLU A 435 -22.12 0.68 36.24
CA GLU A 435 -23.18 1.60 36.65
C GLU A 435 -23.93 1.10 37.89
N GLN A 436 -24.25 -0.20 37.95
CA GLN A 436 -24.88 -0.80 39.12
C GLN A 436 -23.96 -0.78 40.36
N ILE A 437 -22.67 -1.07 40.20
CA ILE A 437 -21.69 -1.02 41.29
C ILE A 437 -21.57 0.40 41.86
N ILE A 438 -21.51 1.42 41.00
CA ILE A 438 -21.44 2.83 41.40
C ILE A 438 -22.71 3.21 42.16
N ALA A 439 -23.89 2.86 41.64
CA ALA A 439 -25.17 3.15 42.29
C ALA A 439 -25.31 2.46 43.66
N ALA A 440 -24.76 1.26 43.82
CA ALA A 440 -24.81 0.49 45.05
C ALA A 440 -23.72 0.87 46.08
N THR A 441 -22.70 1.63 45.68
CA THR A 441 -21.52 1.92 46.52
C THR A 441 -21.32 3.43 46.70
N PRO A 442 -21.84 4.04 47.78
CA PRO A 442 -21.76 5.50 47.99
C PRO A 442 -20.34 6.08 47.91
N ALA A 443 -19.32 5.31 48.31
CA ALA A 443 -17.91 5.72 48.23
C ALA A 443 -17.39 5.91 46.79
N LEU A 444 -18.07 5.35 45.80
CA LEU A 444 -17.77 5.51 44.36
C LEU A 444 -18.61 6.63 43.71
N GLY A 445 -19.49 7.28 44.48
CA GLY A 445 -20.35 8.37 44.01
C GLY A 445 -19.51 9.55 43.52
N GLY A 446 -19.35 9.66 42.20
CA GLY A 446 -18.49 10.66 41.55
C GLY A 446 -17.66 10.10 40.39
N LEU A 447 -17.50 8.77 40.31
CA LEU A 447 -16.92 8.12 39.14
C LEU A 447 -17.98 7.89 38.06
N THR A 448 -17.58 8.00 36.79
CA THR A 448 -18.34 7.44 35.68
C THR A 448 -18.05 5.93 35.55
N ALA A 449 -18.95 5.20 34.88
CA ALA A 449 -18.74 3.79 34.59
C ALA A 449 -17.42 3.53 33.83
N ASP A 450 -17.07 4.42 32.90
CA ASP A 450 -15.82 4.34 32.14
C ASP A 450 -14.58 4.54 33.02
N GLN A 451 -14.65 5.46 34.00
CA GLN A 451 -13.57 5.67 34.96
C GLN A 451 -13.40 4.46 35.87
N LEU A 452 -14.50 3.83 36.32
CA LEU A 452 -14.44 2.62 37.12
C LEU A 452 -13.87 1.44 36.31
N LEU A 453 -14.34 1.23 35.09
CA LEU A 453 -13.83 0.17 34.21
C LEU A 453 -12.34 0.37 33.87
N ALA A 454 -11.92 1.60 33.58
CA ALA A 454 -10.51 1.92 33.34
C ALA A 454 -9.63 1.72 34.58
N ALA A 455 -10.18 1.84 35.79
CA ALA A 455 -9.45 1.54 37.03
C ALA A 455 -9.35 0.02 37.29
N LEU A 456 -10.40 -0.74 36.99
CA LEU A 456 -10.47 -2.19 37.22
C LEU A 456 -9.66 -2.98 36.18
N ASP A 457 -9.75 -2.57 34.91
CA ASP A 457 -9.04 -3.19 33.80
C ASP A 457 -8.53 -2.10 32.83
N PRO A 458 -7.43 -1.43 33.22
CA PRO A 458 -6.84 -0.36 32.41
C PRO A 458 -6.36 -0.86 31.04
N LYS A 459 -6.05 -2.15 30.91
CA LYS A 459 -5.61 -2.74 29.64
C LYS A 459 -6.73 -2.68 28.60
N ASN A 460 -7.96 -2.99 28.97
CA ASN A 460 -9.07 -3.08 28.02
C ASN A 460 -9.91 -1.80 27.92
N TYR A 461 -10.11 -1.06 29.02
CA TYR A 461 -11.06 0.08 29.06
C TYR A 461 -10.41 1.46 29.09
N LYS A 462 -9.09 1.55 29.28
CA LYS A 462 -8.42 2.83 29.07
C LYS A 462 -8.55 3.24 27.60
N ASP A 463 -8.94 4.48 27.38
CA ASP A 463 -8.91 5.08 26.06
C ASP A 463 -7.44 5.29 25.65
N TYR A 464 -7.08 4.65 24.54
CA TYR A 464 -5.78 4.80 23.90
C TYR A 464 -5.93 5.55 22.56
N GLY A 465 -7.05 6.20 22.29
CA GLY A 465 -7.34 6.94 21.07
C GLY A 465 -6.42 8.15 20.82
N SER A 466 -5.72 8.65 21.85
CA SER A 466 -4.62 9.62 21.74
C SER A 466 -3.27 8.91 21.56
N ALA A 467 -2.26 9.61 21.03
CA ALA A 467 -0.98 9.14 20.49
C ALA A 467 -0.21 8.10 21.36
N SER A 468 -0.69 6.86 21.43
CA SER A 468 -0.26 5.83 22.38
C SER A 468 0.42 4.65 21.68
N ASN A 469 1.62 4.87 21.13
CA ASN A 469 2.50 3.80 20.65
C ASN A 469 1.95 2.98 19.49
N TYR A 470 1.06 3.57 18.70
CA TYR A 470 0.39 2.89 17.59
C TYR A 470 1.12 2.96 16.26
N GLY A 471 2.08 3.88 16.12
CA GLY A 471 2.86 4.04 14.89
C GLY A 471 3.96 3.01 14.70
N GLN A 472 4.20 2.16 15.70
CA GLN A 472 5.30 1.20 15.71
C GLN A 472 4.80 -0.23 15.61
N TYR A 473 5.21 -0.93 14.56
CA TYR A 473 4.71 -2.26 14.22
C TYR A 473 5.80 -3.12 13.61
N LYS A 474 5.84 -4.40 13.99
CA LYS A 474 6.83 -5.37 13.54
C LYS A 474 6.16 -6.67 13.11
N THR A 475 6.68 -7.28 12.06
CA THR A 475 6.27 -8.61 11.60
C THR A 475 7.46 -9.52 11.45
N PHE A 476 7.22 -10.81 11.68
CA PHE A 476 8.12 -11.87 11.25
C PHE A 476 7.27 -12.98 10.62
N THR A 477 7.60 -13.35 9.39
CA THR A 477 6.87 -14.36 8.62
C THR A 477 7.82 -15.40 8.04
N VAL A 478 7.49 -16.67 8.21
CA VAL A 478 8.13 -17.79 7.50
C VAL A 478 7.09 -18.43 6.59
N THR A 479 7.44 -18.62 5.33
CA THR A 479 6.54 -19.11 4.29
C THR A 479 7.17 -20.25 3.52
N PRO A 480 6.86 -21.52 3.83
CA PRO A 480 7.06 -22.59 2.87
C PRO A 480 6.27 -22.31 1.59
N VAL A 481 6.94 -22.48 0.46
CA VAL A 481 6.39 -22.28 -0.88
C VAL A 481 6.49 -23.58 -1.65
N TRP A 482 5.38 -24.00 -2.24
CA TRP A 482 5.29 -25.18 -3.08
C TRP A 482 4.69 -24.83 -4.43
N ASN A 483 5.51 -24.90 -5.47
CA ASN A 483 5.05 -24.95 -6.85
C ASN A 483 4.60 -26.39 -7.12
N TYR A 484 3.32 -26.68 -6.87
CA TYR A 484 2.76 -28.02 -7.06
C TYR A 484 2.79 -28.43 -8.53
N THR A 485 2.41 -27.49 -9.40
CA THR A 485 2.59 -27.56 -10.85
C THR A 485 3.07 -26.20 -11.35
N GLU A 486 3.27 -26.06 -12.66
CA GLU A 486 3.57 -24.75 -13.26
C GLU A 486 2.44 -23.73 -13.07
N ASN A 487 1.19 -24.21 -12.96
CA ASN A 487 -0.02 -23.39 -12.84
C ASN A 487 -0.62 -23.37 -11.42
N LEU A 488 -0.12 -24.19 -10.48
CA LEU A 488 -0.67 -24.24 -9.11
C LEU A 488 0.42 -23.98 -8.06
N LEU A 489 0.24 -22.87 -7.34
CA LEU A 489 1.14 -22.38 -6.31
C LEU A 489 0.47 -22.47 -4.93
N ILE A 490 1.18 -23.02 -3.96
CA ILE A 490 0.72 -23.13 -2.57
C ILE A 490 1.73 -22.42 -1.67
N LYS A 491 1.25 -21.59 -0.75
CA LYS A 491 2.07 -20.88 0.24
C LYS A 491 1.44 -21.01 1.61
N LEU A 492 2.26 -21.30 2.62
CA LEU A 492 1.81 -21.35 4.02
C LEU A 492 2.52 -20.27 4.82
N ASP A 493 1.87 -19.15 5.08
CA ASP A 493 2.42 -18.10 5.92
C ASP A 493 2.25 -18.46 7.39
N MET A 494 3.35 -18.56 8.12
CA MET A 494 3.39 -18.60 9.58
C MET A 494 3.93 -17.27 10.08
N ARG A 495 3.07 -16.47 10.72
CA ARG A 495 3.34 -15.06 10.99
C ARG A 495 3.17 -14.72 12.47
N ARG A 496 4.08 -13.88 12.98
CA ARG A 496 3.97 -13.21 14.27
C ARG A 496 3.98 -11.71 14.04
N ASP A 497 3.00 -11.02 14.62
CA ASP A 497 2.93 -9.57 14.63
C ASP A 497 3.07 -9.05 16.05
N TRP A 498 3.77 -7.93 16.24
CA TRP A 498 3.81 -7.25 17.53
C TRP A 498 4.02 -5.75 17.38
N ALA A 499 3.49 -5.00 18.35
CA ALA A 499 3.49 -3.55 18.37
C ALA A 499 3.80 -3.02 19.78
N THR A 500 4.20 -1.75 19.86
CA THR A 500 4.42 -1.09 21.16
C THR A 500 3.08 -0.81 21.87
N GLY A 501 2.04 -0.46 21.11
CA GLY A 501 0.65 -0.26 21.56
C GLY A 501 -0.25 -1.50 21.42
N TYR A 502 -1.45 -1.43 22.00
CA TYR A 502 -2.45 -2.50 21.96
C TYR A 502 -3.24 -2.49 20.64
N GLN A 503 -2.74 -3.22 19.64
CA GLN A 503 -3.28 -3.24 18.27
C GLN A 503 -4.05 -4.52 17.91
N PHE A 504 -3.91 -5.56 18.72
CA PHE A 504 -4.44 -6.89 18.44
C PHE A 504 -5.44 -7.33 19.51
N VAL A 505 -5.97 -8.54 19.32
CA VAL A 505 -7.01 -9.11 20.16
C VAL A 505 -6.66 -10.57 20.47
N THR A 506 -6.71 -10.97 21.75
CA THR A 506 -6.54 -12.36 22.17
C THR A 506 -7.77 -13.19 21.83
N SER A 507 -7.70 -14.52 21.97
CA SER A 507 -8.86 -15.40 21.77
C SER A 507 -10.00 -15.17 22.76
N SER A 508 -9.70 -14.62 23.94
CA SER A 508 -10.70 -14.16 24.92
C SER A 508 -11.28 -12.78 24.59
N GLY A 509 -10.82 -12.15 23.51
CA GLY A 509 -11.21 -10.82 23.08
C GLY A 509 -10.64 -9.69 23.94
N GLU A 510 -9.52 -9.91 24.61
CA GLU A 510 -8.79 -8.84 25.28
C GLU A 510 -7.82 -8.16 24.34
N LYS A 511 -7.56 -6.87 24.56
CA LYS A 511 -6.54 -6.11 23.83
C LYS A 511 -5.17 -6.79 23.98
N SER A 512 -4.41 -6.93 22.91
CA SER A 512 -3.07 -7.51 22.91
C SER A 512 -2.08 -6.63 22.14
N LYS A 513 -0.79 -6.77 22.49
CA LYS A 513 0.33 -6.15 21.79
C LYS A 513 0.94 -7.05 20.74
N ASP A 514 0.52 -8.31 20.68
CA ASP A 514 0.95 -9.26 19.68
C ASP A 514 -0.16 -10.22 19.26
N GLN A 515 0.08 -10.89 18.14
CA GLN A 515 -0.73 -12.00 17.66
C GLN A 515 0.12 -12.99 16.87
N TYR A 516 -0.39 -14.22 16.80
CA TYR A 516 0.08 -15.24 15.88
C TYR A 516 -0.99 -15.48 14.83
N GLY A 517 -0.58 -15.77 13.60
CA GLY A 517 -1.50 -16.16 12.56
C GLY A 517 -0.87 -17.10 11.54
N ILE A 518 -1.73 -17.89 10.92
CA ILE A 518 -1.41 -18.83 9.85
C ILE A 518 -2.31 -18.51 8.67
N THR A 519 -1.75 -18.47 7.47
CA THR A 519 -2.53 -18.33 6.23
C THR A 519 -2.06 -19.36 5.22
N LEU A 520 -2.95 -20.27 4.84
CA LEU A 520 -2.71 -21.19 3.74
C LEU A 520 -3.35 -20.59 2.48
N GLY A 521 -2.52 -20.26 1.51
CA GLY A 521 -2.93 -19.73 0.22
C GLY A 521 -2.71 -20.72 -0.91
N VAL A 522 -3.66 -20.78 -1.84
CA VAL A 522 -3.60 -21.61 -3.04
C VAL A 522 -3.98 -20.75 -4.24
N VAL A 523 -3.07 -20.65 -5.21
CA VAL A 523 -3.25 -19.83 -6.41
C VAL A 523 -3.15 -20.72 -7.66
N ALA A 524 -4.22 -20.73 -8.45
CA ALA A 524 -4.22 -21.29 -9.79
C ALA A 524 -4.03 -20.17 -10.81
N LYS A 525 -3.07 -20.29 -11.74
CA LYS A 525 -2.72 -19.26 -12.72
C LYS A 525 -2.62 -19.82 -14.14
N PHE A 526 -2.88 -18.98 -15.14
CA PHE A 526 -2.80 -19.32 -16.56
C PHE A 526 -2.24 -18.13 -17.34
N ASP A 527 -1.55 -18.45 -18.44
CA ASP A 527 -0.90 -17.51 -19.35
C ASP A 527 -1.12 -17.96 -20.81
#